data_AF-A0A252C5C6-F1
#
_entry.id   AF-A0A252C5C6-F1
#
_cell.length_a   1.000
_cell.length_b   1.000
_cell.length_c   1.000
_cell.angle_alpha   90.00
_cell.angle_beta   90.00
_cell.angle_gamma   90.00
#
_symmetry.space_group_name_H-M   'P 1'
#
loop_
_entity.id
_entity.type
_entity.pdbx_description
1 polymer ?
#
loop_
_entity_poly.entity_id
_entity_poly.type
_entity_poly.pdbx_seq_one_letter_code
_entity_poly.pdbx_strand_id
1 'polypeptide(L)'
;MGERVEKFTNGPLHVDFGECIRIKDESGTVATVTHVHLTGRRNPEQVIANAHLIAAAPELYEALEETLEQAIACFTHHYGENPEGGSLPEYITKAQSALAKARGES
;
A
#
# COMPACT_ATOMS: atom_id res chain seq x y z
N MET A 1 -20.57 -5.07 -13.95
CA MET A 1 -19.35 -5.40 -13.19
C MET A 1 -18.22 -4.75 -13.97
N GLY A 2 -17.81 -3.54 -13.55
CA GLY A 2 -16.83 -2.75 -14.31
C GLY A 2 -15.46 -3.39 -14.19
N GLU A 3 -14.78 -3.56 -15.31
CA GLU A 3 -13.41 -4.04 -15.40
C GLU A 3 -12.51 -3.14 -14.53
N ARG A 4 -11.91 -3.71 -13.48
CA ARG A 4 -11.01 -3.00 -12.55
C ARG A 4 -9.74 -2.70 -13.36
N VAL A 5 -9.67 -1.50 -13.94
CA VAL A 5 -8.44 -1.04 -14.60
C VAL A 5 -7.35 -1.01 -13.54
N GLU A 6 -6.35 -1.87 -13.70
CA GLU A 6 -5.20 -1.94 -12.79
C GLU A 6 -4.47 -0.60 -12.82
N LYS A 7 -4.68 0.21 -11.78
CA LYS A 7 -3.99 1.49 -11.60
C LYS A 7 -2.58 1.31 -11.04
N PHE A 8 -2.24 0.11 -10.58
CA PHE A 8 -0.99 -0.19 -9.87
C PHE A 8 -0.06 -1.03 -10.74
N THR A 9 1.24 -0.85 -10.57
CA THR A 9 2.23 -1.75 -11.17
C THR A 9 2.13 -3.11 -10.47
N ASN A 10 1.86 -4.16 -11.24
CA ASN A 10 1.75 -5.53 -10.77
C ASN A 10 3.12 -6.19 -10.60
N GLY A 11 3.20 -7.13 -9.66
CA GLY A 11 4.26 -8.14 -9.59
C GLY A 11 5.60 -7.60 -9.09
N PRO A 12 6.44 -8.50 -8.55
CA PRO A 12 7.35 -8.16 -7.46
C PRO A 12 8.27 -7.02 -7.85
N LEU A 13 8.17 -5.93 -7.09
CA LEU A 13 9.06 -4.81 -7.29
C LEU A 13 10.35 -5.05 -6.52
N HIS A 14 11.47 -4.65 -7.11
CA HIS A 14 12.78 -4.82 -6.53
C HIS A 14 13.49 -3.49 -6.37
N VAL A 15 14.24 -3.37 -5.27
CA VAL A 15 15.08 -2.21 -4.98
C VAL A 15 16.45 -2.42 -5.62
N ASP A 16 16.85 -1.52 -6.50
CA ASP A 16 18.15 -1.49 -7.17
C ASP A 16 18.96 -0.29 -6.68
N PHE A 17 20.17 -0.55 -6.16
CA PHE A 17 21.03 0.45 -5.55
C PHE A 17 22.11 0.91 -6.54
N GLY A 18 22.14 2.21 -6.83
CA GLY A 18 23.18 2.85 -7.65
C GLY A 18 23.38 4.31 -7.24
N GLU A 19 23.66 5.19 -8.20
CA GLU A 19 23.71 6.65 -7.95
C GLU A 19 22.39 7.20 -7.36
N CYS A 20 21.28 6.57 -7.72
CA CYS A 20 19.97 6.72 -7.10
C CYS A 20 19.44 5.33 -6.72
N ILE A 21 18.51 5.26 -5.77
CA ILE A 21 17.75 4.03 -5.50
C ILE A 21 16.61 3.97 -6.50
N ARG A 22 16.47 2.86 -7.21
CA ARG A 22 15.42 2.62 -8.20
C ARG A 22 14.53 1.49 -7.74
N ILE A 23 13.25 1.60 -8.04
CA ILE A 23 12.27 0.53 -7.89
C ILE A 23 12.00 -0.01 -9.29
N LYS A 24 12.12 -1.32 -9.46
CA LYS A 24 12.07 -2.00 -10.76
C LYS A 24 11.05 -3.13 -10.78
N ASP A 25 10.47 -3.35 -11.95
CA ASP A 25 9.77 -4.59 -12.32
C ASP A 25 10.58 -5.34 -13.40
N GLU A 26 9.99 -6.38 -14.00
CA GLU A 26 10.61 -7.13 -15.11
C GLU A 26 10.81 -6.27 -16.38
N SER A 27 10.01 -5.21 -16.55
CA SER A 27 10.02 -4.34 -17.72
C SER A 27 11.01 -3.17 -17.60
N GLY A 28 11.44 -2.83 -16.38
CA GLY A 28 12.44 -1.79 -16.13
C GLY A 28 12.19 -1.00 -14.86
N THR A 29 12.57 0.28 -14.88
CA THR A 29 12.44 1.16 -13.71
C THR A 29 11.04 1.78 -13.67
N VAL A 30 10.34 1.59 -12.56
CA VAL A 30 8.98 2.09 -12.34
C VAL A 30 8.95 3.32 -11.43
N ALA A 31 9.91 3.44 -10.52
CA ALA A 31 10.10 4.62 -9.71
C ALA A 31 11.58 4.86 -9.37
N THR A 32 11.94 6.10 -9.05
CA THR A 32 13.27 6.45 -8.55
C THR A 32 13.13 7.24 -7.26
N VAL A 33 13.80 6.78 -6.21
CA VAL A 33 13.92 7.49 -4.94
C VAL A 33 15.19 8.33 -5.01
N THR A 34 15.02 9.65 -5.16
CA THR A 34 16.11 10.62 -5.24
C THR A 34 16.53 11.11 -3.85
N HIS A 35 17.69 11.78 -3.76
CA HIS A 35 18.30 12.29 -2.51
C HIS A 35 18.92 11.24 -1.58
N VAL A 36 19.34 10.09 -2.12
CA VAL A 36 19.99 9.00 -1.36
C VAL A 36 21.45 9.33 -1.07
N HIS A 37 22.17 9.89 -2.05
CA HIS A 37 23.57 10.23 -1.89
C HIS A 37 23.91 11.55 -2.59
N LEU A 38 24.87 12.27 -1.99
CA LEU A 38 25.63 13.43 -2.47
C LEU A 38 25.17 14.84 -2.03
N THR A 39 23.89 15.16 -1.86
CA THR A 39 23.45 16.52 -1.40
C THR A 39 22.15 16.56 -0.57
N GLY A 40 21.53 15.42 -0.29
CA GLY A 40 20.26 15.35 0.45
C GLY A 40 20.43 15.53 1.96
N ARG A 41 19.53 16.28 2.60
CA ARG A 41 19.46 16.41 4.09
C ARG A 41 18.85 15.18 4.80
N ARG A 42 18.58 14.09 4.09
CA ARG A 42 17.84 12.93 4.62
C ARG A 42 18.80 11.83 5.05
N ASN A 43 18.45 11.11 6.12
CA ASN A 43 19.21 9.96 6.59
C ASN A 43 19.13 8.83 5.52
N PRO A 44 20.27 8.30 5.04
CA PRO A 44 20.29 7.20 4.07
C PRO A 44 19.46 5.99 4.48
N GLU A 45 19.44 5.62 5.75
CA GLU A 45 18.66 4.48 6.27
C GLU A 45 17.16 4.67 6.08
N GLN A 46 16.65 5.90 6.29
CA GLN A 46 15.25 6.23 6.07
C GLN A 46 14.88 6.13 4.58
N VAL A 47 15.81 6.52 3.71
CA VAL A 47 15.60 6.45 2.27
C VAL A 47 15.55 5.00 1.79
N ILE A 48 16.46 4.16 2.30
CA ILE A 48 16.49 2.71 2.03
C ILE A 48 15.19 2.06 2.54
N ALA A 49 14.78 2.35 3.78
CA ALA A 49 13.55 1.81 4.36
C ALA A 49 12.31 2.20 3.53
N ASN A 50 12.22 3.46 3.10
CA ASN A 50 11.13 3.91 2.23
C ASN A 50 11.15 3.22 0.86
N ALA A 51 12.33 2.97 0.28
CA ALA A 51 12.43 2.26 -0.98
C ALA A 51 11.90 0.82 -0.88
N HIS A 52 12.25 0.10 0.20
CA HIS A 52 11.68 -1.22 0.47
C HIS A 52 10.18 -1.17 0.70
N LEU A 53 9.67 -0.16 1.41
CA LEU A 53 8.23 0.02 1.62
C LEU A 53 7.49 0.24 0.28
N ILE A 54 8.05 1.04 -0.62
CA ILE A 54 7.48 1.27 -1.95
C ILE A 54 7.52 -0.02 -2.78
N ALA A 55 8.62 -0.77 -2.72
CA ALA A 55 8.74 -2.03 -3.44
C ALA A 55 7.71 -3.07 -2.97
N ALA A 56 7.45 -3.15 -1.66
CA ALA A 56 6.46 -4.06 -1.09
C ALA A 56 5.01 -3.53 -1.16
N ALA A 57 4.77 -2.34 -1.72
CA ALA A 57 3.46 -1.71 -1.71
C ALA A 57 2.37 -2.52 -2.42
N PRO A 58 2.61 -3.17 -3.58
CA PRO A 58 1.61 -4.02 -4.23
C PRO A 58 1.15 -5.17 -3.32
N GLU A 59 2.08 -5.94 -2.76
CA GLU A 59 1.79 -7.09 -1.91
C GLU A 59 1.14 -6.67 -0.59
N LEU A 60 1.59 -5.55 -0.01
CA LEU A 60 0.97 -4.97 1.19
C LEU A 60 -0.46 -4.52 0.92
N TYR A 61 -0.74 -3.96 -0.25
CA TYR A 61 -2.07 -3.50 -0.64
C TYR A 61 -3.04 -4.68 -0.78
N GLU A 62 -2.64 -5.74 -1.49
CA GLU A 62 -3.44 -6.96 -1.66
C GLU A 62 -3.75 -7.61 -0.31
N ALA A 63 -2.72 -7.82 0.52
CA ALA A 63 -2.89 -8.42 1.83
C ALA A 63 -3.82 -7.60 2.76
N LEU A 64 -3.74 -6.26 2.70
CA LEU A 64 -4.60 -5.38 3.48
C LEU A 64 -6.05 -5.38 2.97
N GLU A 65 -6.26 -5.42 1.65
CA GLU A 65 -7.59 -5.52 1.04
C GLU A 65 -8.28 -6.83 1.47
N GLU A 66 -7.60 -7.97 1.30
CA GLU A 66 -8.13 -9.28 1.71
C GLU A 66 -8.43 -9.34 3.22
N THR A 67 -7.50 -8.86 4.05
CA THR A 67 -7.68 -8.86 5.51
C THR A 67 -8.86 -7.99 5.92
N LEU A 68 -9.04 -6.85 5.27
CA LEU A 68 -10.13 -5.93 5.57
C LEU A 68 -11.50 -6.50 5.17
N GLU A 69 -11.58 -7.12 3.99
CA GLU A 69 -12.80 -7.81 3.54
C GLU A 69 -13.20 -8.91 4.52
N GLN A 70 -12.24 -9.72 4.97
CA GLN A 70 -12.50 -10.76 5.98
C GLN A 70 -12.91 -10.17 7.32
N ALA A 71 -12.27 -9.10 7.78
CA ALA A 71 -12.62 -8.43 9.03
C ALA A 71 -14.06 -7.89 9.01
N ILE A 72 -14.47 -7.28 7.89
CA ILE A 72 -15.84 -6.78 7.68
C ILE A 72 -16.81 -7.95 7.64
N ALA A 73 -16.51 -9.00 6.87
CA ALA A 73 -17.38 -10.19 6.76
C ALA A 73 -17.59 -10.86 8.13
N CYS A 74 -16.53 -11.05 8.91
CA CYS A 74 -16.62 -11.61 10.25
C CYS A 74 -17.45 -10.74 11.19
N PHE A 75 -17.26 -9.41 11.15
CA PHE A 75 -18.02 -8.48 11.97
C PHE A 75 -19.51 -8.51 11.62
N THR A 76 -19.84 -8.41 10.33
CA THR A 76 -21.22 -8.48 9.84
C THR A 76 -21.88 -9.83 10.17
N HIS A 77 -21.13 -10.94 10.11
CA HIS A 77 -21.65 -12.25 10.49
C HIS A 77 -22.04 -12.33 11.98
N HIS A 78 -21.23 -11.74 12.87
CA HIS A 78 -21.45 -11.82 14.32
C HIS A 78 -22.46 -10.80 14.84
N TYR A 79 -22.50 -9.60 14.25
CA TYR A 79 -23.29 -8.47 14.75
C TYR A 79 -24.43 -8.04 13.82
N GLY A 80 -24.58 -8.69 12.67
CA GLY A 80 -25.54 -8.32 11.62
C GLY A 80 -25.09 -7.10 10.81
N GLU A 81 -25.85 -6.77 9.77
CA GLU A 81 -25.59 -5.59 8.91
C GLU A 81 -25.80 -4.25 9.65
N ASN A 82 -26.50 -4.28 10.78
CA ASN A 82 -26.78 -3.13 11.65
C ASN A 82 -26.62 -3.53 13.12
N PRO A 83 -25.38 -3.51 13.67
CA PRO A 83 -25.19 -3.64 15.11
C PRO A 83 -25.94 -2.51 15.81
N GLU A 84 -26.57 -2.76 16.96
CA GLU A 84 -27.10 -1.71 17.83
C GLU A 84 -25.94 -0.78 18.24
N GLY A 85 -25.77 0.35 17.53
CA GLY A 85 -24.59 1.22 17.62
C GLY A 85 -24.02 1.70 16.27
N GLY A 86 -24.41 1.06 15.16
CA GLY A 86 -24.39 1.61 13.79
C GLY A 86 -23.03 1.90 13.13
N SER A 87 -21.90 1.61 13.77
CA SER A 87 -20.58 1.86 13.18
C SER A 87 -19.67 0.63 13.21
N LEU A 88 -18.87 0.50 12.14
CA LEU A 88 -17.76 -0.44 12.11
C LEU A 88 -16.75 -0.08 13.21
N PRO A 89 -16.05 -1.06 13.79
CA PRO A 89 -14.95 -0.80 14.70
C PRO A 89 -13.92 0.15 14.10
N GLU A 90 -13.32 0.99 14.94
CA GLU A 90 -12.38 2.05 14.52
C GLU A 90 -11.19 1.53 13.70
N TYR A 91 -10.72 0.31 13.97
CA TYR A 91 -9.62 -0.28 13.20
C TYR A 91 -10.02 -0.61 11.76
N ILE A 92 -11.28 -1.01 11.52
CA ILE A 92 -11.82 -1.27 10.18
C ILE A 92 -11.93 0.04 9.41
N THR A 93 -12.48 1.09 10.03
CA THR A 93 -12.62 2.40 9.39
C THR A 93 -11.27 3.06 9.08
N LYS A 94 -10.27 2.91 9.98
CA LYS A 94 -8.88 3.33 9.73
C LYS A 94 -8.24 2.58 8.55
N ALA A 95 -8.43 1.27 8.47
CA ALA A 95 -7.91 0.47 7.36
C ALA A 95 -8.57 0.85 6.02
N GLN A 96 -9.89 1.08 6.00
CA GLN A 96 -10.60 1.61 4.82
C GLN A 96 -10.03 2.95 4.37
N SER A 97 -9.82 3.88 5.29
CA SER A 97 -9.25 5.19 4.99
C SER A 97 -7.82 5.10 4.46
N ALA A 98 -6.99 4.20 5.02
CA ALA A 98 -5.64 3.96 4.54
C ALA A 98 -5.62 3.39 3.11
N LEU A 99 -6.50 2.43 2.79
CA LEU A 99 -6.63 1.88 1.45
C LEU A 99 -7.15 2.91 0.45
N ALA A 100 -8.15 3.73 0.82
CA ALA A 100 -8.64 4.82 -0.03
C ALA A 100 -7.50 5.80 -0.36
N LYS A 101 -6.73 6.21 0.65
CA LYS A 101 -5.54 7.05 0.46
C LYS A 101 -4.51 6.40 -0.47
N ALA A 102 -4.24 5.10 -0.31
CA ALA A 102 -3.32 4.37 -1.19
C ALA A 102 -3.82 4.31 -2.64
N ARG A 103 -5.14 4.31 -2.87
CA ARG A 103 -5.78 4.38 -4.20
C ARG A 103 -5.79 5.79 -4.80
N GLY A 104 -5.43 6.81 -4.02
CA GLY A 104 -5.62 8.21 -4.39
C GLY A 104 -7.10 8.64 -4.37
N GLU A 105 -7.93 7.94 -3.61
CA GLU A 105 -9.33 8.28 -3.37
C GLU A 105 -9.40 9.13 -2.10
N SER A 106 -9.90 10.37 -2.23
CA SER A 106 -10.04 11.34 -1.13
C SER A 106 -11.38 11.23 -0.44
#